data_AF-A0A848Y3G6-F1
#
_entry.id   AF-A0A848Y3G6-F1
#
_cell.length_a   1.000
_cell.length_b   1.000
_cell.length_c   1.000
_cell.angle_alpha   90.00
_cell.angle_beta   90.00
_cell.angle_gamma   90.00
#
_symmetry.space_group_name_H-M   'P 1'
#
loop_
_entity.id
_entity.type
_entity.pdbx_description
1 polymer ?
#
loop_
_entity_poly.entity_id
_entity_poly.type
_entity_poly.pdbx_seq_one_letter_code
_entity_poly.pdbx_strand_id
1 'polypeptide(L)'
;MLAAPDQLLVRNDPALPGLPLLLDAEAFAEVLRPHVGALDAAEAVYVRYKPGENALVAYRLYMGGAAHWAYAKSHRHGATTKLTKATTRTTAATPLGPGHLVLPAWATVVSFFPNDAKLKALRRLGNPAARRGLIEKLLPERPDLLDLEPVLLRYKPERRYVARLGDVALKLHSPSGFAGAIQGRAGARSREAFQTPRVVGRSKRHRALAYAWIDGAVLADAIRAEGFDPRAVVPVGAALATLHAQPLDATWAPSDPSESLRAAAEAVGATTPTLAIRAEALAARLSTRLASPEPIALVHGDFYAKQVLLSPTTPTVLDLDRLMLGDPAADLGMFLAHLERDRLRFGLAPSRIDAVRADLLAGYAAVAEPLPDASVALHTAAAILQLAPHPFRFREPDWPARTAALLDTAEAYLDEGLRLYQPRASVSAQRPATVFDPEDAASDPKLPTLGHALDPVQATSALRALIHPSEGKRESLKLMSVRVVRHRPGRRALLEYRFEGPEEPVTLLGKVRAKGLDRSTFALMTSLWQSGFGSSATDRVSVPEPVGVWPEARMWLQRRVPGISAATALA
;
A
#
# COMPACT_ATOMS: atom_id res chain seq x y z
N MET A 1 -25.40 16.74 -20.35
CA MET A 1 -26.31 15.83 -19.60
C MET A 1 -25.52 14.67 -19.02
N LEU A 2 -25.60 14.45 -17.70
CA LEU A 2 -24.93 13.35 -17.01
C LEU A 2 -25.37 11.97 -17.53
N ALA A 3 -24.41 11.07 -17.70
CA ALA A 3 -24.68 9.66 -17.97
C ALA A 3 -25.36 8.99 -16.76
N ALA A 4 -26.17 7.94 -17.00
CA ALA A 4 -26.92 7.24 -15.94
C ALA A 4 -26.05 6.80 -14.73
N PRO A 5 -24.81 6.28 -14.91
CA PRO A 5 -23.95 5.94 -13.77
C PRO A 5 -23.56 7.15 -12.92
N ASP A 6 -23.30 8.32 -13.53
CA ASP A 6 -22.99 9.53 -12.78
C ASP A 6 -24.23 10.09 -12.06
N GLN A 7 -25.42 9.96 -12.66
CA GLN A 7 -26.68 10.34 -12.01
C GLN A 7 -26.93 9.51 -10.74
N LEU A 8 -26.69 8.19 -10.80
CA LEU A 8 -26.80 7.31 -9.63
C LEU A 8 -25.80 7.72 -8.54
N LEU A 9 -24.55 8.01 -8.91
CA LEU A 9 -23.53 8.48 -7.98
C LEU A 9 -23.94 9.79 -7.29
N VAL A 10 -24.45 10.76 -8.04
CA VAL A 10 -24.96 12.03 -7.51
C VAL A 10 -26.11 11.81 -6.53
N ARG A 11 -27.07 10.92 -6.86
CA ARG A 11 -28.19 10.60 -5.98
C ARG A 11 -27.73 9.95 -4.67
N ASN A 12 -26.66 9.16 -4.72
CA ASN A 12 -26.13 8.45 -3.56
C ASN A 12 -25.21 9.30 -2.65
N ASP A 13 -24.78 10.50 -3.09
CA ASP A 13 -23.97 11.40 -2.27
C ASP A 13 -24.54 12.84 -2.24
N PRO A 14 -25.71 13.05 -1.60
CA PRO A 14 -26.34 14.36 -1.49
C PRO A 14 -25.54 15.34 -0.61
N ALA A 15 -24.55 14.87 0.14
CA ALA A 15 -23.70 15.72 0.97
C ALA A 15 -22.78 16.63 0.12
N LEU A 16 -22.54 16.28 -1.15
CA LEU A 16 -21.70 17.04 -2.08
C LEU A 16 -22.56 17.80 -3.13
N PRO A 17 -23.00 19.04 -2.83
CA PRO A 17 -23.89 19.78 -3.73
C PRO A 17 -23.27 20.07 -5.10
N GLY A 18 -21.95 20.22 -5.19
CA GLY A 18 -21.24 20.45 -6.45
C GLY A 18 -20.96 19.20 -7.28
N LEU A 19 -21.19 17.99 -6.75
CA LEU A 19 -20.91 16.75 -7.49
C LEU A 19 -21.60 16.66 -8.87
N PRO A 20 -22.90 16.98 -9.04
CA PRO A 20 -23.53 16.98 -10.36
C PRO A 20 -22.86 17.94 -11.34
N LEU A 21 -22.51 19.15 -10.89
CA LEU A 21 -21.78 20.13 -11.71
C LEU A 21 -20.40 19.59 -12.11
N LEU A 22 -19.68 18.97 -11.16
CA LEU A 22 -18.31 18.53 -11.36
C LEU A 22 -18.17 17.29 -12.25
N LEU A 23 -19.24 16.54 -12.49
CA LEU A 23 -19.23 15.37 -13.36
C LEU A 23 -19.78 15.67 -14.77
N ASP A 24 -20.50 16.78 -14.94
CA ASP A 24 -21.01 17.25 -16.24
C ASP A 24 -20.11 18.39 -16.75
N ALA A 25 -19.18 18.05 -17.65
CA ALA A 25 -18.21 19.01 -18.16
C ALA A 25 -18.85 20.17 -18.96
N GLU A 26 -19.99 19.90 -19.61
CA GLU A 26 -20.74 20.93 -20.34
C GLU A 26 -21.42 21.90 -19.37
N ALA A 27 -22.13 21.38 -18.36
CA ALA A 27 -22.71 22.22 -17.32
C ALA A 27 -21.65 23.01 -16.54
N PHE A 28 -20.48 22.40 -16.29
CA PHE A 28 -19.35 23.10 -15.70
C PHE A 28 -18.85 24.25 -16.57
N ALA A 29 -18.74 24.04 -17.90
CA ALA A 29 -18.37 25.10 -18.83
C ALA A 29 -19.40 26.24 -18.85
N GLU A 30 -20.70 25.94 -18.90
CA GLU A 30 -21.78 26.94 -18.83
C GLU A 30 -21.66 27.85 -17.61
N VAL A 31 -21.44 27.26 -16.43
CA VAL A 31 -21.26 28.01 -15.18
C VAL A 31 -19.99 28.86 -15.18
N LEU A 32 -18.95 28.45 -15.91
CA LEU A 32 -17.70 29.20 -15.99
C LEU A 32 -17.74 30.37 -16.98
N ARG A 33 -18.49 30.28 -18.09
CA ARG A 33 -18.48 31.29 -19.17
C ARG A 33 -18.68 32.74 -18.72
N PRO A 34 -19.53 33.07 -17.73
CA PRO A 34 -19.66 34.44 -17.24
C PRO A 34 -18.43 34.97 -16.50
N HIS A 35 -17.50 34.10 -16.10
CA HIS A 35 -16.37 34.41 -15.22
C HIS A 35 -15.00 34.30 -15.89
N VAL A 36 -14.94 33.63 -17.04
CA VAL A 36 -13.71 33.43 -17.81
C VAL A 36 -13.89 34.03 -19.21
N GLY A 37 -12.82 34.17 -20.00
CA GLY A 37 -12.92 34.63 -21.39
C GLY A 37 -13.73 33.67 -22.28
N ALA A 38 -13.61 33.79 -23.61
CA ALA A 38 -14.30 32.91 -24.56
C ALA A 38 -13.92 31.42 -24.35
N LEU A 39 -14.73 30.73 -23.53
CA LEU A 39 -14.58 29.31 -23.21
C LEU A 39 -15.40 28.49 -24.19
N ASP A 40 -14.68 27.78 -25.06
CA ASP A 40 -15.25 26.94 -26.10
C ASP A 40 -15.79 25.64 -25.49
N ALA A 41 -14.96 24.94 -24.72
CA ALA A 41 -15.29 23.65 -24.13
C ALA A 41 -14.49 23.36 -22.84
N ALA A 42 -15.00 22.42 -22.04
CA ALA A 42 -14.29 21.84 -20.92
C ALA A 42 -14.26 20.31 -21.02
N GLU A 43 -13.16 19.71 -20.59
CA GLU A 43 -12.96 18.25 -20.56
C GLU A 43 -12.52 17.83 -19.16
N ALA A 44 -13.31 16.98 -18.50
CA ALA A 44 -12.93 16.39 -17.22
C ALA A 44 -11.94 15.25 -17.45
N VAL A 45 -10.71 15.38 -16.96
CA VAL A 45 -9.61 14.42 -17.24
C VAL A 45 -9.23 13.56 -16.04
N TYR A 46 -9.56 13.98 -14.82
CA TYR A 46 -9.23 13.24 -13.62
C TYR A 46 -10.16 13.57 -12.45
N VAL A 47 -10.63 12.55 -11.73
CA VAL A 47 -11.48 12.68 -10.54
C VAL A 47 -10.77 12.08 -9.33
N ARG A 48 -10.82 12.82 -8.22
CA ARG A 48 -10.55 12.29 -6.89
C ARG A 48 -11.77 12.53 -6.02
N TYR A 49 -12.52 11.46 -5.81
CA TYR A 49 -13.75 11.45 -5.05
C TYR A 49 -13.50 10.83 -3.67
N LYS A 50 -13.96 11.51 -2.62
CA LYS A 50 -14.05 11.00 -1.26
C LYS A 50 -15.53 11.14 -0.82
N PRO A 51 -16.27 10.02 -0.73
CA PRO A 51 -17.71 10.02 -0.45
C PRO A 51 -18.04 10.85 0.80
N GLY A 52 -19.11 11.65 0.72
CA GLY A 52 -19.61 12.50 1.80
C GLY A 52 -18.73 13.70 2.16
N GLU A 53 -17.54 13.83 1.58
CA GLU A 53 -16.50 14.71 2.09
C GLU A 53 -16.04 15.75 1.06
N ASN A 54 -15.55 15.31 -0.10
CA ASN A 54 -15.19 16.19 -1.22
C ASN A 54 -14.98 15.44 -2.53
N ALA A 55 -15.19 16.14 -3.64
CA ALA A 55 -14.80 15.69 -4.97
C ALA A 55 -13.89 16.74 -5.61
N LEU A 56 -12.73 16.33 -6.12
CA LEU A 56 -11.86 17.14 -6.96
C LEU A 56 -11.92 16.62 -8.38
N VAL A 57 -12.16 17.50 -9.35
CA VAL A 57 -12.10 17.18 -10.78
C VAL A 57 -11.12 18.11 -11.47
N ALA A 58 -10.15 17.52 -12.17
CA ALA A 58 -9.21 18.24 -13.02
C ALA A 58 -9.81 18.40 -14.41
N TYR A 59 -9.64 19.58 -15.00
CA TYR A 59 -10.18 19.96 -16.29
C TYR A 59 -9.10 20.46 -17.24
N ARG A 60 -9.28 20.17 -18.53
CA ARG A 60 -8.74 20.98 -19.62
C ARG A 60 -9.84 21.92 -20.10
N LEU A 61 -9.52 23.21 -20.15
CA LEU A 61 -10.40 24.28 -20.63
C LEU A 61 -9.88 24.77 -21.98
N TYR A 62 -10.70 24.69 -23.01
CA TYR A 62 -10.35 25.08 -24.38
C TYR A 62 -10.86 26.50 -24.64
N MET A 63 -9.95 27.41 -24.98
CA MET A 63 -10.25 28.82 -25.27
C MET A 63 -9.41 29.29 -26.46
N GLY A 64 -10.05 29.73 -27.54
CA GLY A 64 -9.35 30.28 -28.71
C GLY A 64 -8.33 29.30 -29.30
N GLY A 65 -8.65 28.00 -29.30
CA GLY A 65 -7.78 26.93 -29.77
C GLY A 65 -6.67 26.49 -28.79
N ALA A 66 -6.50 27.16 -27.65
CA ALA A 66 -5.52 26.81 -26.62
C ALA A 66 -6.15 26.08 -25.43
N ALA A 67 -5.46 25.07 -24.91
CA ALA A 67 -5.90 24.31 -23.75
C ALA A 67 -5.22 24.77 -22.46
N HIS A 68 -6.02 25.02 -21.42
CA HIS A 68 -5.56 25.51 -20.14
C HIS A 68 -5.99 24.57 -19.01
N TRP A 69 -5.14 24.41 -18.00
CA TRP A 69 -5.44 23.55 -16.86
C TRP A 69 -6.27 24.30 -15.80
N ALA A 70 -7.28 23.61 -15.28
CA ALA A 70 -7.99 24.01 -14.08
C ALA A 70 -8.32 22.79 -13.21
N TYR A 71 -8.69 23.01 -11.96
CA TYR A 71 -9.40 21.99 -11.20
C TYR A 71 -10.51 22.62 -10.36
N ALA A 72 -11.63 21.92 -10.25
CA ALA A 72 -12.71 22.25 -9.34
C ALA A 72 -12.70 21.30 -8.14
N LYS A 73 -13.02 21.82 -6.96
CA LYS A 73 -13.16 21.02 -5.75
C LYS A 73 -14.46 21.39 -5.05
N SER A 74 -15.41 20.46 -5.08
CA SER A 74 -16.63 20.54 -4.28
C SER A 74 -16.33 20.04 -2.87
N HIS A 75 -16.87 20.75 -1.89
CA HIS A 75 -16.84 20.37 -0.49
C HIS A 75 -18.23 19.94 -0.03
N ARG A 76 -18.29 19.20 1.08
CA ARG A 76 -19.55 18.90 1.74
C ARG A 76 -20.33 20.17 2.11
N HIS A 77 -21.65 20.05 2.21
CA HIS A 77 -22.51 21.15 2.65
C HIS A 77 -22.02 21.75 3.99
N GLY A 78 -22.12 23.08 4.13
CA GLY A 78 -21.67 23.80 5.33
C GLY A 78 -20.15 24.03 5.45
N ALA A 79 -19.33 23.65 4.47
CA ALA A 79 -17.88 23.87 4.48
C ALA A 79 -17.45 25.33 4.17
N THR A 80 -18.16 26.32 4.72
CA THR A 80 -17.99 27.76 4.43
C THR A 80 -16.56 28.25 4.64
N THR A 81 -15.88 27.82 5.71
CA THR A 81 -14.47 28.18 5.97
C THR A 81 -13.53 27.80 4.83
N LYS A 82 -13.79 26.70 4.10
CA LYS A 82 -12.97 26.30 2.95
C LYS A 82 -13.16 27.24 1.76
N LEU A 83 -14.39 27.69 1.53
CA LEU A 83 -14.77 28.63 0.47
C LEU A 83 -14.20 30.02 0.76
N THR A 84 -14.39 30.55 1.97
CA THR A 84 -13.84 31.85 2.39
C THR A 84 -12.31 31.87 2.35
N LYS A 85 -11.66 30.75 2.70
CA LYS A 85 -10.20 30.64 2.59
C LYS A 85 -9.72 30.69 1.13
N ALA A 86 -10.56 30.36 0.16
CA ALA A 86 -10.17 30.42 -1.25
C ALA A 86 -10.19 31.85 -1.81
N THR A 87 -11.10 32.71 -1.36
CA THR A 87 -11.20 34.11 -1.83
C THR A 87 -10.03 34.99 -1.41
N THR A 88 -9.39 34.66 -0.29
CA THR A 88 -8.25 35.42 0.27
C THR A 88 -6.89 34.86 -0.10
N ARG A 89 -6.82 33.82 -0.94
CA ARG A 89 -5.54 33.24 -1.37
C ARG A 89 -4.84 34.13 -2.39
N THR A 90 -3.55 34.33 -2.16
CA THR A 90 -2.66 34.93 -3.16
C THR A 90 -2.61 34.07 -4.42
N THR A 91 -2.93 34.68 -5.55
CA THR A 91 -2.89 34.08 -6.89
C THR A 91 -1.77 34.70 -7.73
N ALA A 92 -1.32 33.95 -8.74
CA ALA A 92 -0.59 34.48 -9.89
C ALA A 92 -1.57 34.74 -11.04
N ALA A 93 -1.19 35.69 -11.91
CA ALA A 93 -1.93 35.99 -13.12
C ALA A 93 -2.15 34.73 -13.97
N THR A 94 -3.32 34.64 -14.58
CA THR A 94 -3.70 33.56 -15.47
C THR A 94 -4.61 34.12 -16.56
N PRO A 95 -4.51 33.63 -17.82
CA PRO A 95 -5.41 34.04 -18.89
C PRO A 95 -6.88 33.67 -18.61
N LEU A 96 -7.12 32.80 -17.61
CA LEU A 96 -8.42 32.30 -17.21
C LEU A 96 -9.16 33.17 -16.17
N GLY A 97 -8.61 34.32 -15.75
CA GLY A 97 -9.27 35.24 -14.81
C GLY A 97 -8.60 35.31 -13.42
N PRO A 98 -9.35 35.38 -12.30
CA PRO A 98 -8.84 35.79 -10.98
C PRO A 98 -7.90 34.78 -10.28
N GLY A 99 -7.58 33.66 -10.92
CA GLY A 99 -6.80 32.56 -10.36
C GLY A 99 -7.63 31.57 -9.52
N HIS A 100 -8.57 32.06 -8.71
CA HIS A 100 -9.57 31.25 -8.03
C HIS A 100 -10.97 31.82 -8.25
N LEU A 101 -11.94 30.94 -8.50
CA LEU A 101 -13.37 31.28 -8.57
C LEU A 101 -14.12 30.44 -7.54
N VAL A 102 -14.90 31.11 -6.69
CA VAL A 102 -15.77 30.44 -5.71
C VAL A 102 -17.18 30.40 -6.27
N LEU A 103 -17.78 29.22 -6.24
CA LEU A 103 -19.15 28.96 -6.65
C LEU A 103 -19.96 28.55 -5.41
N PRO A 104 -20.54 29.51 -4.65
CA PRO A 104 -21.18 29.21 -3.36
C PRO A 104 -22.36 28.26 -3.49
N ALA A 105 -23.18 28.41 -4.53
CA ALA A 105 -24.34 27.56 -4.81
C ALA A 105 -23.96 26.07 -4.92
N TRP A 106 -22.71 25.78 -5.30
CA TRP A 106 -22.19 24.44 -5.53
C TRP A 106 -21.16 24.01 -4.46
N ALA A 107 -20.99 24.80 -3.40
CA ALA A 107 -19.91 24.63 -2.41
C ALA A 107 -18.53 24.31 -3.04
N THR A 108 -18.23 24.96 -4.16
CA THR A 108 -17.12 24.59 -5.04
C THR A 108 -16.10 25.71 -5.16
N VAL A 109 -14.81 25.35 -5.15
CA VAL A 109 -13.71 26.23 -5.51
C VAL A 109 -13.10 25.74 -6.81
N VAL A 110 -13.05 26.62 -7.81
CA VAL A 110 -12.33 26.43 -9.05
C VAL A 110 -10.98 27.12 -8.94
N SER A 111 -9.92 26.41 -9.31
CA SER A 111 -8.54 26.87 -9.29
C SER A 111 -7.98 26.80 -10.70
N PHE A 112 -7.63 27.95 -11.25
CA PHE A 112 -7.03 28.07 -12.58
C PHE A 112 -5.51 27.98 -12.47
N PHE A 113 -4.88 27.14 -13.29
CA PHE A 113 -3.44 27.00 -13.33
C PHE A 113 -2.77 28.38 -13.54
N PRO A 114 -1.67 28.71 -12.83
CA PRO A 114 -0.86 27.86 -11.93
C PRO A 114 -1.27 27.89 -10.44
N ASN A 115 -2.49 28.31 -10.11
CA ASN A 115 -2.93 28.55 -8.74
C ASN A 115 -3.42 27.28 -8.03
N ASP A 116 -2.49 26.51 -7.47
CA ASP A 116 -2.80 25.27 -6.75
C ASP A 116 -2.78 25.41 -5.22
N ALA A 117 -3.79 24.85 -4.55
CA ALA A 117 -3.95 24.97 -3.11
C ALA A 117 -2.87 24.26 -2.27
N LYS A 118 -2.25 23.18 -2.78
CA LYS A 118 -1.20 22.42 -2.06
C LYS A 118 0.19 22.58 -2.68
N LEU A 119 0.28 22.84 -3.99
CA LEU A 119 1.52 23.10 -4.72
C LEU A 119 1.85 24.60 -4.72
N LYS A 120 2.06 25.19 -3.54
CA LYS A 120 2.27 26.64 -3.38
C LYS A 120 3.40 27.23 -4.23
N ALA A 121 4.41 26.44 -4.60
CA ALA A 121 5.52 26.90 -5.44
C ALA A 121 5.11 27.07 -6.91
N LEU A 122 4.02 26.41 -7.35
CA LEU A 122 3.57 26.41 -8.74
C LEU A 122 3.25 27.82 -9.26
N ARG A 123 2.62 28.66 -8.43
CA ARG A 123 2.34 30.08 -8.77
C ARG A 123 3.60 30.90 -9.11
N ARG A 124 4.78 30.48 -8.63
CA ARG A 124 6.04 31.16 -8.97
C ARG A 124 6.41 30.94 -10.42
N LEU A 125 6.01 29.83 -11.03
CA LEU A 125 6.31 29.54 -12.43
C LEU A 125 5.58 30.49 -13.38
N GLY A 126 4.41 31.01 -12.98
CA GLY A 126 3.64 31.98 -13.76
C GLY A 126 4.11 33.43 -13.66
N ASN A 127 5.19 33.73 -12.95
CA ASN A 127 5.78 35.07 -12.88
C ASN A 127 7.29 34.98 -13.18
N PRO A 128 7.80 35.64 -14.24
CA PRO A 128 9.20 35.49 -14.67
C PRO A 128 10.24 35.75 -13.56
N ALA A 129 10.10 36.84 -12.80
CA ALA A 129 11.03 37.17 -11.71
C ALA A 129 10.95 36.15 -10.55
N ALA A 130 9.74 35.72 -10.18
CA ALA A 130 9.56 34.73 -9.11
C ALA A 130 10.04 33.33 -9.53
N ARG A 131 9.89 32.99 -10.82
CA ARG A 131 10.39 31.77 -11.45
C ARG A 131 11.91 31.76 -11.47
N ARG A 132 12.54 32.84 -11.95
CA ARG A 132 14.00 33.01 -11.92
C ARG A 132 14.56 32.75 -10.52
N GLY A 133 14.00 33.41 -9.49
CA GLY A 133 14.43 33.21 -8.10
C GLY A 133 14.06 31.84 -7.50
N LEU A 134 13.15 31.06 -8.10
CA LEU A 134 12.92 29.66 -7.74
C LEU A 134 14.00 28.76 -8.36
N ILE A 135 14.31 28.96 -9.66
CA ILE A 135 15.31 28.19 -10.40
C ILE A 135 16.69 28.43 -9.78
N GLU A 136 17.06 29.68 -9.52
CA GLU A 136 18.33 30.06 -8.88
C GLU A 136 18.54 29.33 -7.54
N LYS A 137 17.49 29.25 -6.70
CA LYS A 137 17.57 28.54 -5.42
C LYS A 137 17.60 27.03 -5.56
N LEU A 138 17.04 26.49 -6.64
CA LEU A 138 16.95 25.06 -6.87
C LEU A 138 18.22 24.52 -7.55
N LEU A 139 18.81 25.31 -8.44
CA LEU A 139 19.90 24.99 -9.35
C LEU A 139 20.91 26.15 -9.39
N PRO A 140 21.60 26.46 -8.28
CA PRO A 140 22.51 27.61 -8.19
C PRO A 140 23.69 27.54 -9.17
N GLU A 141 24.08 26.33 -9.57
CA GLU A 141 25.19 26.06 -10.50
C GLU A 141 24.75 26.04 -11.98
N ARG A 142 23.50 26.40 -12.28
CA ARG A 142 22.92 26.37 -13.65
C ARG A 142 22.31 27.71 -14.05
N PRO A 143 23.12 28.78 -14.18
CA PRO A 143 22.64 30.09 -14.59
C PRO A 143 22.02 30.08 -16.00
N ASP A 144 22.43 29.14 -16.84
CA ASP A 144 21.92 28.90 -18.20
C ASP A 144 20.42 28.54 -18.23
N LEU A 145 19.86 28.05 -17.12
CA LEU A 145 18.46 27.64 -17.03
C LEU A 145 17.52 28.72 -16.47
N LEU A 146 18.05 29.86 -16.00
CA LEU A 146 17.30 30.85 -15.21
C LEU A 146 16.12 31.49 -15.94
N ASP A 147 16.28 31.69 -17.25
CA ASP A 147 15.31 32.40 -18.09
C ASP A 147 14.48 31.45 -18.96
N LEU A 148 14.72 30.14 -18.87
CA LEU A 148 13.96 29.15 -19.61
C LEU A 148 12.54 28.99 -19.07
N GLU A 149 11.59 28.76 -19.98
CA GLU A 149 10.21 28.44 -19.63
C GLU A 149 10.07 26.92 -19.40
N PRO A 150 9.53 26.48 -18.24
CA PRO A 150 9.29 25.06 -18.00
C PRO A 150 8.20 24.50 -18.91
N VAL A 151 8.52 23.46 -19.66
CA VAL A 151 7.57 22.71 -20.48
C VAL A 151 6.84 21.70 -19.61
N LEU A 152 5.53 21.88 -19.41
CA LEU A 152 4.71 20.98 -18.61
C LEU A 152 4.72 19.56 -19.19
N LEU A 153 5.10 18.57 -18.36
CA LEU A 153 5.04 17.14 -18.71
C LEU A 153 3.85 16.45 -18.04
N ARG A 154 3.60 16.76 -16.77
CA ARG A 154 2.51 16.14 -16.00
C ARG A 154 2.02 17.06 -14.89
N TYR A 155 0.71 17.22 -14.81
CA TYR A 155 0.07 17.92 -13.69
C TYR A 155 -0.99 17.03 -13.04
N LYS A 156 -0.88 16.84 -11.72
CA LYS A 156 -1.90 16.20 -10.88
C LYS A 156 -2.27 17.17 -9.75
N PRO A 157 -3.43 17.84 -9.83
CA PRO A 157 -3.83 18.85 -8.87
C PRO A 157 -3.68 18.42 -7.41
N GLU A 158 -3.19 19.35 -6.58
CA GLU A 158 -2.89 19.16 -5.16
C GLU A 158 -1.90 18.03 -4.82
N ARG A 159 -1.25 17.38 -5.81
CA ARG A 159 -0.33 16.24 -5.60
C ARG A 159 1.06 16.51 -6.14
N ARG A 160 1.17 16.77 -7.45
CA ARG A 160 2.46 16.96 -8.13
C ARG A 160 2.35 17.72 -9.43
N TYR A 161 3.43 18.44 -9.76
CA TYR A 161 3.68 19.05 -11.05
C TYR A 161 5.06 18.61 -11.54
N VAL A 162 5.18 18.23 -12.80
CA VAL A 162 6.41 17.78 -13.45
C VAL A 162 6.57 18.56 -14.75
N ALA A 163 7.74 19.15 -14.96
CA ALA A 163 8.08 19.89 -16.16
C ALA A 163 9.52 19.63 -16.60
N ARG A 164 9.80 19.83 -17.89
CA ARG A 164 11.16 19.90 -18.44
C ARG A 164 11.63 21.34 -18.41
N LEU A 165 12.87 21.57 -17.97
CA LEU A 165 13.55 22.86 -17.98
C LEU A 165 14.95 22.61 -18.57
N GLY A 166 15.12 22.86 -19.87
CA GLY A 166 16.33 22.47 -20.59
C GLY A 166 16.59 20.96 -20.52
N ASP A 167 17.75 20.59 -19.96
CA ASP A 167 18.22 19.23 -19.66
C ASP A 167 17.89 18.78 -18.22
N VAL A 168 16.86 19.36 -17.60
CA VAL A 168 16.43 19.02 -16.23
C VAL A 168 14.94 18.69 -16.19
N ALA A 169 14.57 17.66 -15.44
CA ALA A 169 13.20 17.40 -15.03
C ALA A 169 12.92 18.03 -13.65
N LEU A 170 12.06 19.04 -13.61
CA LEU A 170 11.60 19.73 -12.41
C LEU A 170 10.34 19.04 -11.85
N LYS A 171 10.36 18.65 -10.57
CA LYS A 171 9.18 18.17 -9.84
C LYS A 171 8.84 19.10 -8.68
N LEU A 172 7.58 19.50 -8.57
CA LEU A 172 7.01 20.19 -7.40
C LEU A 172 6.02 19.27 -6.69
N HIS A 173 6.14 19.14 -5.37
CA HIS A 173 5.37 18.18 -4.58
C HIS A 173 4.45 18.85 -3.55
N SER A 174 3.37 18.15 -3.20
CA SER A 174 2.62 18.43 -1.97
C SER A 174 3.51 18.16 -0.73
N PRO A 175 3.13 18.64 0.47
CA PRO A 175 3.90 18.36 1.69
C PRO A 175 4.20 16.88 1.92
N SER A 176 3.19 16.01 1.85
CA SER A 176 3.37 14.56 2.01
C SER A 176 4.14 13.93 0.85
N GLY A 177 3.90 14.40 -0.39
CA GLY A 177 4.64 13.89 -1.56
C GLY A 177 6.14 14.21 -1.52
N PHE A 178 6.52 15.35 -0.94
CA PHE A 178 7.93 15.71 -0.81
C PHE A 178 8.66 14.84 0.21
N ALA A 179 8.00 14.45 1.31
CA ALA A 179 8.59 13.55 2.29
C ALA A 179 8.92 12.19 1.67
N GLY A 180 7.96 11.59 0.94
CA GLY A 180 8.17 10.34 0.21
C GLY A 180 9.29 10.43 -0.84
N ALA A 181 9.34 11.51 -1.62
CA ALA A 181 10.41 11.73 -2.60
C ALA A 181 11.82 11.82 -1.99
N ILE A 182 11.94 12.42 -0.79
CA ILE A 182 13.22 12.48 -0.07
C ILE A 182 13.61 11.11 0.48
N GLN A 183 12.65 10.37 1.05
CA GLN A 183 12.89 9.02 1.57
C GLN A 183 13.29 8.05 0.45
N GLY A 184 12.56 8.06 -0.66
CA GLY A 184 12.85 7.24 -1.84
C GLY A 184 14.25 7.45 -2.40
N ARG A 185 14.71 8.71 -2.45
CA ARG A 185 16.07 9.04 -2.86
C ARG A 185 17.13 8.47 -1.91
N ALA A 186 16.85 8.42 -0.61
CA ALA A 186 17.80 7.93 0.37
C ALA A 186 17.91 6.39 0.34
N GLY A 187 16.80 5.70 0.04
CA GLY A 187 16.70 4.24 0.13
C GLY A 187 17.30 3.46 -1.05
N ALA A 188 17.40 4.04 -2.25
CA ALA A 188 17.95 3.34 -3.41
C ALA A 188 18.94 4.20 -4.20
N ARG A 189 19.96 3.55 -4.75
CA ARG A 189 21.04 4.18 -5.53
C ARG A 189 21.28 3.38 -6.81
N SER A 190 21.63 4.08 -7.89
CA SER A 190 22.05 3.42 -9.12
C SER A 190 23.21 2.47 -8.84
N ARG A 191 23.08 1.22 -9.30
CA ARG A 191 24.06 0.14 -9.14
C ARG A 191 23.78 -0.92 -10.20
N GLU A 192 24.83 -1.43 -10.85
CA GLU A 192 24.73 -2.54 -11.82
C GLU A 192 23.59 -2.28 -12.84
N ALA A 193 22.61 -3.17 -12.93
CA ALA A 193 21.48 -3.05 -13.87
C ALA A 193 20.46 -1.98 -13.47
N PHE A 194 20.41 -1.56 -12.20
CA PHE A 194 19.47 -0.55 -11.72
C PHE A 194 20.03 0.86 -11.91
N GLN A 195 19.34 1.66 -12.73
CA GLN A 195 19.64 3.08 -12.91
C GLN A 195 18.43 3.94 -12.53
N THR A 196 18.66 5.06 -11.86
CA THR A 196 17.63 6.07 -11.57
C THR A 196 18.18 7.49 -11.82
N PRO A 197 17.34 8.48 -12.19
CA PRO A 197 17.83 9.81 -12.52
C PRO A 197 18.59 10.49 -11.38
N ARG A 198 19.74 11.07 -11.69
CA ARG A 198 20.55 11.83 -10.73
C ARG A 198 19.81 13.10 -10.30
N VAL A 199 19.73 13.34 -9.00
CA VAL A 199 19.23 14.61 -8.46
C VAL A 199 20.29 15.70 -8.65
N VAL A 200 19.94 16.76 -9.38
CA VAL A 200 20.82 17.91 -9.67
C VAL A 200 20.45 19.16 -8.89
N GLY A 201 19.27 19.17 -8.24
CA GLY A 201 18.84 20.30 -7.43
C GLY A 201 17.74 19.94 -6.43
N ARG A 202 17.68 20.67 -5.31
CA ARG A 202 16.60 20.51 -4.31
C ARG A 202 16.28 21.81 -3.60
N SER A 203 15.01 21.99 -3.26
CA SER A 203 14.57 23.09 -2.38
C SER A 203 13.50 22.61 -1.40
N LYS A 204 13.87 22.48 -0.12
CA LYS A 204 12.92 22.11 0.95
C LYS A 204 11.82 23.16 1.12
N ARG A 205 12.18 24.45 1.07
CA ARG A 205 11.24 25.58 1.18
C ARG A 205 10.14 25.52 0.11
N HIS A 206 10.52 25.15 -1.11
CA HIS A 206 9.61 25.08 -2.25
C HIS A 206 9.06 23.68 -2.53
N ARG A 207 9.51 22.66 -1.77
CA ARG A 207 9.20 21.24 -2.00
C ARG A 207 9.43 20.83 -3.46
N ALA A 208 10.59 21.24 -3.95
CA ALA A 208 11.01 21.05 -5.32
C ALA A 208 12.22 20.12 -5.39
N LEU A 209 12.24 19.25 -6.38
CA LEU A 209 13.37 18.42 -6.77
C LEU A 209 13.63 18.62 -8.26
N ALA A 210 14.90 18.61 -8.64
CA ALA A 210 15.35 18.68 -10.01
C ALA A 210 16.23 17.46 -10.28
N TYR A 211 15.92 16.76 -11.37
CA TYR A 211 16.63 15.56 -11.82
C TYR A 211 17.28 15.83 -13.16
N ALA A 212 18.45 15.25 -13.41
CA ALA A 212 19.03 15.23 -14.74
C ALA A 212 18.03 14.63 -15.73
N TRP A 213 17.87 15.26 -16.88
CA TRP A 213 17.06 14.73 -17.97
C TRP A 213 17.69 13.46 -18.51
N ILE A 214 16.86 12.48 -18.83
CA ILE A 214 17.27 11.21 -19.40
C ILE A 214 16.52 11.07 -20.72
N ASP A 215 17.27 10.99 -21.81
CA ASP A 215 16.71 10.67 -23.12
C ASP A 215 16.43 9.17 -23.21
N GLY A 216 15.25 8.82 -23.70
CA GLY A 216 14.83 7.43 -23.83
C GLY A 216 13.35 7.30 -24.15
N ALA A 217 12.98 6.14 -24.70
CA ALA A 217 11.58 5.81 -24.97
C ALA A 217 10.89 5.30 -23.69
N VAL A 218 9.67 5.76 -23.42
CA VAL A 218 8.88 5.23 -22.30
C VAL A 218 8.45 3.79 -22.65
N LEU A 219 8.79 2.82 -21.78
CA LEU A 219 8.51 1.40 -22.03
C LEU A 219 7.02 1.13 -22.28
N ALA A 220 6.12 1.85 -21.59
CA ALA A 220 4.68 1.69 -21.81
C ALA A 220 4.23 2.01 -23.23
N ASP A 221 4.90 2.94 -23.92
CA ASP A 221 4.56 3.29 -25.30
C ASP A 221 5.20 2.29 -26.27
N ALA A 222 6.41 1.82 -25.96
CA ALA A 222 7.06 0.72 -26.69
C ALA A 222 6.20 -0.57 -26.67
N ILE A 223 5.71 -1.00 -25.50
CA ILE A 223 4.88 -2.21 -25.36
C ILE A 223 3.61 -2.17 -26.24
N ARG A 224 3.04 -0.98 -26.46
CA ARG A 224 1.84 -0.81 -27.29
C ARG A 224 2.12 -0.79 -28.79
N ALA A 225 3.38 -0.64 -29.21
CA ALA A 225 3.74 -0.65 -30.62
C ALA A 225 3.65 -2.08 -31.21
N GLU A 226 3.19 -2.20 -32.45
CA GLU A 226 2.99 -3.50 -33.11
C GLU A 226 4.28 -4.33 -33.19
N GLY A 227 5.42 -3.67 -33.49
CA GLY A 227 6.75 -4.28 -33.62
C GLY A 227 7.54 -4.42 -32.33
N PHE A 228 6.90 -4.32 -31.16
CA PHE A 228 7.59 -4.47 -29.88
C PHE A 228 8.22 -5.86 -29.73
N ASP A 229 9.50 -5.92 -29.38
CA ASP A 229 10.18 -7.15 -28.95
C ASP A 229 10.06 -7.30 -27.42
N PRO A 230 9.34 -8.32 -26.92
CA PRO A 230 9.22 -8.58 -25.49
C PRO A 230 10.57 -8.72 -24.77
N ARG A 231 11.63 -9.14 -25.46
CA ARG A 231 12.97 -9.28 -24.86
C ARG A 231 13.54 -7.95 -24.35
N ALA A 232 12.99 -6.82 -24.81
CA ALA A 232 13.33 -5.50 -24.30
C ALA A 232 13.02 -5.32 -22.80
N VAL A 233 12.18 -6.17 -22.19
CA VAL A 233 11.93 -6.14 -20.74
C VAL A 233 12.86 -7.03 -19.91
N VAL A 234 13.72 -7.86 -20.52
CA VAL A 234 14.70 -8.66 -19.78
C VAL A 234 15.63 -7.77 -18.94
N PRO A 235 16.23 -6.69 -19.47
CA PRO A 235 17.03 -5.76 -18.65
C PRO A 235 16.21 -5.05 -17.56
N VAL A 236 14.90 -4.92 -17.76
CA VAL A 236 13.98 -4.26 -16.80
C VAL A 236 13.75 -5.17 -15.59
N GLY A 237 13.60 -6.48 -15.82
CA GLY A 237 13.53 -7.48 -14.77
C GLY A 237 14.81 -7.52 -13.94
N ALA A 238 15.97 -7.48 -14.61
CA ALA A 238 17.28 -7.42 -13.95
C ALA A 238 17.43 -6.15 -13.10
N ALA A 239 17.04 -4.98 -13.63
CA ALA A 239 17.06 -3.73 -12.89
C ALA A 239 16.18 -3.76 -11.63
N LEU A 240 15.01 -4.40 -11.71
CA LEU A 240 14.11 -4.55 -10.57
C LEU A 240 14.67 -5.50 -9.51
N ALA A 241 15.27 -6.62 -9.92
CA ALA A 241 15.98 -7.52 -9.00
C ALA A 241 17.14 -6.82 -8.30
N THR A 242 17.93 -6.00 -9.01
CA THR A 242 18.99 -5.18 -8.41
C THR A 242 18.45 -4.13 -7.43
N LEU A 243 17.25 -3.57 -7.67
CA LEU A 243 16.58 -2.70 -6.69
C LEU A 243 16.21 -3.46 -5.43
N HIS A 244 15.60 -4.65 -5.57
CA HIS A 244 15.17 -5.47 -4.44
C HIS A 244 16.34 -5.98 -3.59
N ALA A 245 17.52 -6.12 -4.19
CA ALA A 245 18.76 -6.51 -3.51
C ALA A 245 19.51 -5.35 -2.82
N GLN A 246 18.98 -4.12 -2.86
CA GLN A 246 19.59 -3.00 -2.14
C GLN A 246 19.54 -3.24 -0.62
N PRO A 247 20.53 -2.73 0.14
CA PRO A 247 20.56 -2.88 1.60
C PRO A 247 19.29 -2.35 2.26
N LEU A 248 18.75 -3.11 3.20
CA LEU A 248 17.57 -2.71 3.96
C LEU A 248 17.96 -1.74 5.08
N ASP A 249 17.20 -0.66 5.22
CA ASP A 249 17.27 0.21 6.38
C ASP A 249 16.34 -0.33 7.48
N ALA A 250 16.90 -0.78 8.59
CA ALA A 250 16.16 -1.37 9.70
C ALA A 250 15.17 -0.39 10.37
N THR A 251 15.25 0.90 10.06
CA THR A 251 14.27 1.90 10.55
C THR A 251 12.95 1.87 9.78
N TRP A 252 12.88 1.17 8.64
CA TRP A 252 11.67 1.10 7.83
C TRP A 252 10.84 -0.12 8.24
N ALA A 253 9.53 0.05 8.33
CA ALA A 253 8.60 -1.04 8.55
C ALA A 253 8.11 -1.61 7.20
N PRO A 254 7.92 -2.93 7.09
CA PRO A 254 7.23 -3.53 5.95
C PRO A 254 5.82 -2.96 5.79
N SER A 255 5.42 -2.71 4.56
CA SER A 255 4.07 -2.24 4.25
C SER A 255 3.07 -3.37 4.33
N ASP A 256 1.97 -3.12 5.03
CA ASP A 256 0.76 -3.95 5.00
C ASP A 256 -0.19 -3.44 3.90
N PRO A 257 -0.53 -4.25 2.88
CA PRO A 257 -1.43 -3.81 1.80
C PRO A 257 -2.89 -3.66 2.26
N SER A 258 -3.27 -4.16 3.44
CA SER A 258 -4.67 -4.26 3.90
C SER A 258 -5.44 -2.94 3.87
N GLU A 259 -4.82 -1.84 4.33
CA GLU A 259 -5.48 -0.53 4.30
C GLU A 259 -5.74 -0.06 2.86
N SER A 260 -4.76 -0.27 1.97
CA SER A 260 -4.87 0.12 0.56
C SER A 260 -5.91 -0.69 -0.19
N LEU A 261 -6.02 -1.99 0.11
CA LEU A 261 -7.03 -2.90 -0.48
C LEU A 261 -8.43 -2.54 -0.01
N ARG A 262 -8.61 -2.28 1.29
CA ARG A 262 -9.89 -1.80 1.85
C ARG A 262 -10.29 -0.47 1.21
N ALA A 263 -9.37 0.49 1.13
CA ALA A 263 -9.64 1.79 0.51
C ALA A 263 -9.99 1.68 -0.98
N ALA A 264 -9.43 0.70 -1.70
CA ALA A 264 -9.78 0.43 -3.08
C ALA A 264 -11.19 -0.17 -3.20
N ALA A 265 -11.53 -1.16 -2.36
CA ALA A 265 -12.86 -1.75 -2.31
C ALA A 265 -13.94 -0.71 -1.94
N GLU A 266 -13.69 0.14 -0.95
CA GLU A 266 -14.57 1.25 -0.58
C GLU A 266 -14.78 2.23 -1.75
N ALA A 267 -13.72 2.54 -2.50
CA ALA A 267 -13.84 3.41 -3.68
C ALA A 267 -14.64 2.75 -4.82
N VAL A 268 -14.51 1.44 -5.01
CA VAL A 268 -15.34 0.67 -5.94
C VAL A 268 -16.79 0.69 -5.48
N GLY A 269 -17.09 0.33 -4.23
CA GLY A 269 -18.45 0.32 -3.69
C GLY A 269 -19.13 1.69 -3.72
N ALA A 270 -18.37 2.77 -3.47
CA ALA A 270 -18.91 4.12 -3.51
C ALA A 270 -19.25 4.61 -4.93
N THR A 271 -18.61 4.08 -5.96
CA THR A 271 -18.87 4.47 -7.37
C THR A 271 -19.79 3.48 -8.08
N THR A 272 -19.71 2.20 -7.72
CA THR A 272 -20.49 1.10 -8.30
C THR A 272 -21.07 0.23 -7.18
N PRO A 273 -22.19 0.65 -6.54
CA PRO A 273 -22.73 -0.02 -5.35
C PRO A 273 -23.02 -1.52 -5.54
N THR A 274 -23.39 -1.93 -6.76
CA THR A 274 -23.65 -3.34 -7.11
C THR A 274 -22.40 -4.23 -7.00
N LEU A 275 -21.19 -3.64 -7.03
CA LEU A 275 -19.92 -4.35 -6.91
C LEU A 275 -19.32 -4.28 -5.49
N ALA A 276 -19.95 -3.56 -4.55
CA ALA A 276 -19.39 -3.31 -3.22
C ALA A 276 -19.04 -4.62 -2.47
N ILE A 277 -20.02 -5.53 -2.35
CA ILE A 277 -19.86 -6.82 -1.64
C ILE A 277 -18.74 -7.65 -2.28
N ARG A 278 -18.68 -7.70 -3.62
CA ARG A 278 -17.63 -8.42 -4.36
C ARG A 278 -16.25 -7.84 -4.08
N ALA A 279 -16.10 -6.52 -4.17
CA ALA A 279 -14.83 -5.84 -3.93
C ALA A 279 -14.35 -5.98 -2.48
N GLU A 280 -15.27 -5.91 -1.52
CA GLU A 280 -14.98 -6.11 -0.08
C GLU A 280 -14.52 -7.55 0.21
N ALA A 281 -15.22 -8.55 -0.33
CA ALA A 281 -14.84 -9.96 -0.19
C ALA A 281 -13.45 -10.23 -0.81
N LEU A 282 -13.18 -9.66 -1.99
CA LEU A 282 -11.88 -9.77 -2.65
C LEU A 282 -10.78 -9.11 -1.82
N ALA A 283 -11.01 -7.90 -1.31
CA ALA A 283 -10.07 -7.20 -0.42
C ALA A 283 -9.75 -8.03 0.82
N ALA A 284 -10.77 -8.58 1.49
CA ALA A 284 -10.58 -9.40 2.69
C ALA A 284 -9.73 -10.66 2.39
N ARG A 285 -10.06 -11.40 1.32
CA ARG A 285 -9.30 -12.59 0.90
C ARG A 285 -7.84 -12.26 0.62
N LEU A 286 -7.57 -11.18 -0.11
CA LEU A 286 -6.21 -10.75 -0.45
C LEU A 286 -5.42 -10.28 0.78
N SER A 287 -6.03 -9.47 1.65
CA SER A 287 -5.41 -9.02 2.91
C SER A 287 -4.98 -10.19 3.77
N THR A 288 -5.81 -11.23 3.90
CA THR A 288 -5.44 -12.44 4.64
C THR A 288 -4.28 -13.20 3.99
N ARG A 289 -4.23 -13.27 2.66
CA ARG A 289 -3.20 -14.03 1.93
C ARG A 289 -1.85 -13.31 1.82
N LEU A 290 -1.88 -11.98 1.85
CA LEU A 290 -0.70 -11.13 1.77
C LEU A 290 -0.25 -10.62 3.16
N ALA A 291 -0.86 -11.16 4.22
CA ALA A 291 -0.43 -10.90 5.59
C ALA A 291 0.99 -11.45 5.78
N SER A 292 1.91 -10.60 6.22
CA SER A 292 3.32 -10.92 6.46
C SER A 292 4.11 -11.28 5.19
N PRO A 293 4.72 -10.29 4.50
CA PRO A 293 5.55 -10.57 3.33
C PRO A 293 6.81 -11.36 3.71
N GLU A 294 7.06 -12.48 3.01
CA GLU A 294 8.30 -13.26 3.11
C GLU A 294 8.78 -13.73 1.72
N PRO A 295 9.92 -13.25 1.19
CA PRO A 295 10.90 -12.39 1.86
C PRO A 295 10.49 -10.91 1.89
N ILE A 296 11.15 -10.13 2.77
CA ILE A 296 11.06 -8.67 2.80
C ILE A 296 12.22 -8.10 1.98
N ALA A 297 11.90 -7.25 1.00
CA ALA A 297 12.85 -6.54 0.17
C ALA A 297 12.50 -5.05 0.10
N LEU A 298 13.44 -4.25 -0.41
CA LEU A 298 13.16 -2.88 -0.82
C LEU A 298 12.35 -2.89 -2.12
N VAL A 299 11.12 -2.39 -2.11
CA VAL A 299 10.23 -2.37 -3.27
C VAL A 299 9.94 -0.93 -3.69
N HIS A 300 9.83 -0.70 -4.99
CA HIS A 300 9.49 0.58 -5.61
C HIS A 300 8.10 1.08 -5.20
N GLY A 301 7.12 0.19 -5.10
CA GLY A 301 5.78 0.50 -4.59
C GLY A 301 4.83 1.21 -5.57
N ASP A 302 5.25 1.41 -6.81
CA ASP A 302 4.44 1.96 -7.93
C ASP A 302 5.11 1.58 -9.26
N PHE A 303 5.68 0.38 -9.37
CA PHE A 303 6.45 -0.04 -10.54
C PHE A 303 5.53 -0.49 -11.67
N TYR A 304 5.59 0.22 -12.80
CA TYR A 304 4.87 -0.14 -14.03
C TYR A 304 5.58 0.50 -15.23
N ALA A 305 5.23 0.07 -16.45
CA ALA A 305 5.94 0.43 -17.67
C ALA A 305 6.08 1.95 -17.95
N LYS A 306 5.28 2.86 -17.37
CA LYS A 306 5.49 4.32 -17.55
C LYS A 306 6.61 4.87 -16.67
N GLN A 307 7.07 4.10 -15.68
CA GLN A 307 8.17 4.45 -14.80
C GLN A 307 9.51 3.91 -15.30
N VAL A 308 9.55 3.37 -16.53
CA VAL A 308 10.77 2.83 -17.13
C VAL A 308 11.04 3.55 -18.44
N LEU A 309 12.24 4.12 -18.55
CA LEU A 309 12.79 4.59 -19.81
C LEU A 309 13.73 3.53 -20.37
N LEU A 310 13.48 3.13 -21.60
CA LEU A 310 14.40 2.30 -22.37
C LEU A 310 15.56 3.17 -22.85
N SER A 311 16.77 2.73 -22.54
CA SER A 311 18.00 3.25 -23.13
C SER A 311 18.71 2.13 -23.90
N PRO A 312 19.68 2.45 -24.78
CA PRO A 312 20.41 1.45 -25.54
C PRO A 312 21.21 0.44 -24.68
N THR A 313 21.52 0.78 -23.42
CA THR A 313 22.38 -0.05 -22.56
C THR A 313 21.64 -0.58 -21.33
N THR A 314 21.06 0.29 -20.51
CA THR A 314 20.40 -0.07 -19.25
C THR A 314 19.12 0.73 -19.04
N PRO A 315 18.00 0.09 -18.67
CA PRO A 315 16.77 0.81 -18.42
C PRO A 315 16.91 1.75 -17.22
N THR A 316 16.27 2.91 -17.30
CA THR A 316 16.23 3.86 -16.18
C THR A 316 14.87 3.81 -15.51
N VAL A 317 14.86 3.50 -14.22
CA VAL A 317 13.68 3.46 -13.36
C VAL A 317 13.44 4.83 -12.73
N LEU A 318 12.24 5.36 -12.93
CA LEU A 318 11.78 6.68 -12.51
C LEU A 318 10.91 6.59 -11.25
N ASP A 319 10.81 7.70 -10.52
CA ASP A 319 9.75 7.91 -9.51
C ASP A 319 9.81 6.99 -8.26
N LEU A 320 10.96 6.97 -7.59
CA LEU A 320 11.18 6.26 -6.33
C LEU A 320 10.42 6.87 -5.12
N ASP A 321 9.48 7.79 -5.33
CA ASP A 321 8.76 8.52 -4.27
C ASP A 321 7.92 7.62 -3.33
N ARG A 322 7.72 6.35 -3.72
CA ARG A 322 6.91 5.34 -3.02
C ARG A 322 7.72 4.13 -2.52
N LEU A 323 9.03 4.24 -2.57
CA LEU A 323 9.94 3.20 -2.09
C LEU A 323 9.61 2.81 -0.64
N MET A 324 9.50 1.51 -0.38
CA MET A 324 9.13 0.96 0.93
C MET A 324 9.70 -0.45 1.09
N LEU A 325 9.51 -1.06 2.27
CA LEU A 325 9.81 -2.48 2.47
C LEU A 325 8.56 -3.31 2.20
N GLY A 326 8.69 -4.45 1.53
CA GLY A 326 7.57 -5.33 1.20
C GLY A 326 8.00 -6.59 0.46
N ASP A 327 7.02 -7.38 0.01
CA ASP A 327 7.28 -8.55 -0.84
C ASP A 327 7.73 -8.08 -2.23
N PRO A 328 8.89 -8.53 -2.76
CA PRO A 328 9.35 -8.17 -4.10
C PRO A 328 8.34 -8.50 -5.22
N ALA A 329 7.47 -9.49 -5.03
CA ALA A 329 6.41 -9.80 -6.00
C ALA A 329 5.36 -8.66 -6.13
N ALA A 330 5.29 -7.73 -5.18
CA ALA A 330 4.39 -6.58 -5.25
C ALA A 330 4.67 -5.67 -6.45
N ASP A 331 5.94 -5.44 -6.78
CA ASP A 331 6.31 -4.60 -7.93
C ASP A 331 6.01 -5.29 -9.27
N LEU A 332 6.23 -6.61 -9.35
CA LEU A 332 5.86 -7.39 -10.53
C LEU A 332 4.33 -7.42 -10.68
N GLY A 333 3.62 -7.63 -9.58
CA GLY A 333 2.15 -7.61 -9.56
C GLY A 333 1.57 -6.28 -10.01
N MET A 334 2.15 -5.16 -9.56
CA MET A 334 1.79 -3.82 -10.03
C MET A 334 2.04 -3.63 -11.52
N PHE A 335 3.18 -4.11 -12.02
CA PHE A 335 3.52 -4.03 -13.44
C PHE A 335 2.51 -4.79 -14.31
N LEU A 336 2.20 -6.04 -13.94
CA LEU A 336 1.24 -6.90 -14.64
C LEU A 336 -0.19 -6.36 -14.56
N ALA A 337 -0.62 -5.86 -13.40
CA ALA A 337 -1.93 -5.24 -13.23
C ALA A 337 -2.13 -4.05 -14.17
N HIS A 338 -1.07 -3.28 -14.41
CA HIS A 338 -1.08 -2.19 -15.38
C HIS A 338 -1.18 -2.66 -16.83
N LEU A 339 -0.55 -3.80 -17.19
CA LEU A 339 -0.71 -4.43 -18.50
C LEU A 339 -2.12 -4.94 -18.72
N GLU A 340 -2.72 -5.61 -17.72
CA GLU A 340 -4.11 -6.08 -17.79
C GLU A 340 -5.10 -4.94 -17.95
N ARG A 341 -4.89 -3.84 -17.23
CA ARG A 341 -5.70 -2.63 -17.45
C ARG A 341 -5.52 -2.08 -18.86
N ASP A 342 -4.29 -2.04 -19.36
CA ASP A 342 -4.02 -1.58 -20.72
C ASP A 342 -4.59 -2.56 -21.78
N ARG A 343 -4.71 -3.85 -21.48
CA ARG A 343 -5.43 -4.86 -22.27
C ARG A 343 -6.90 -4.50 -22.43
N LEU A 344 -7.58 -4.28 -21.30
CA LEU A 344 -9.00 -3.92 -21.26
C LEU A 344 -9.26 -2.53 -21.86
N ARG A 345 -8.27 -1.63 -21.77
CA ARG A 345 -8.40 -0.25 -22.26
C ARG A 345 -8.09 -0.08 -23.74
N PHE A 346 -7.00 -0.68 -24.20
CA PHE A 346 -6.43 -0.44 -25.53
C PHE A 346 -6.44 -1.68 -26.42
N GLY A 347 -6.97 -2.82 -25.96
CA GLY A 347 -7.04 -4.04 -26.75
C GLY A 347 -5.70 -4.73 -26.95
N LEU A 348 -4.79 -4.66 -25.97
CA LEU A 348 -3.53 -5.41 -26.03
C LEU A 348 -3.83 -6.92 -26.16
N ALA A 349 -3.07 -7.65 -26.98
CA ALA A 349 -3.28 -9.09 -27.12
C ALA A 349 -2.87 -9.84 -25.82
N PRO A 350 -3.61 -10.87 -25.37
CA PRO A 350 -3.21 -11.68 -24.21
C PRO A 350 -1.79 -12.27 -24.35
N SER A 351 -1.44 -12.78 -25.54
CA SER A 351 -0.11 -13.31 -25.83
C SER A 351 1.03 -12.30 -25.67
N ARG A 352 0.73 -10.99 -25.83
CA ARG A 352 1.70 -9.92 -25.57
C ARG A 352 1.98 -9.79 -24.08
N ILE A 353 0.96 -9.93 -23.24
CA ILE A 353 1.10 -9.87 -21.78
C ILE A 353 1.89 -11.08 -21.30
N ASP A 354 1.56 -12.27 -21.79
CA ASP A 354 2.27 -13.50 -21.43
C ASP A 354 3.76 -13.42 -21.80
N ALA A 355 4.08 -12.93 -23.00
CA ALA A 355 5.47 -12.74 -23.43
C ALA A 355 6.21 -11.72 -22.56
N VAL A 356 5.59 -10.58 -22.25
CA VAL A 356 6.19 -9.56 -21.36
C VAL A 356 6.36 -10.10 -19.94
N ARG A 357 5.38 -10.83 -19.40
CA ARG A 357 5.48 -11.49 -18.08
C ARG A 357 6.66 -12.45 -18.05
N ALA A 358 6.77 -13.33 -19.05
CA ALA A 358 7.84 -14.32 -19.14
C ALA A 358 9.23 -13.67 -19.20
N ASP A 359 9.44 -12.71 -20.10
CA ASP A 359 10.74 -12.07 -20.29
C ASP A 359 11.13 -11.16 -19.11
N LEU A 360 10.17 -10.50 -18.46
CA LEU A 360 10.41 -9.72 -17.26
C LEU A 360 10.85 -10.61 -16.09
N LEU A 361 10.17 -11.75 -15.89
CA LEU A 361 10.53 -12.72 -14.85
C LEU A 361 11.86 -13.41 -15.14
N ALA A 362 12.15 -13.73 -16.41
CA ALA A 362 13.44 -14.27 -16.83
C ALA A 362 14.59 -13.30 -16.51
N GLY A 363 14.41 -12.01 -16.81
CA GLY A 363 15.37 -10.97 -16.44
C GLY A 363 15.58 -10.83 -14.94
N TYR A 364 14.50 -10.95 -14.15
CA TYR A 364 14.57 -10.92 -12.69
C TYR A 364 15.39 -12.11 -12.15
N ALA A 365 15.05 -13.32 -12.61
CA ALA A 365 15.69 -14.58 -12.19
C ALA A 365 17.18 -14.68 -12.57
N ALA A 366 17.65 -13.85 -13.51
CA ALA A 366 19.07 -13.78 -13.87
C ALA A 366 19.93 -13.07 -12.80
N VAL A 367 19.32 -12.31 -11.89
CA VAL A 367 20.03 -11.49 -10.88
C VAL A 367 19.67 -11.89 -9.45
N ALA A 368 18.46 -12.38 -9.20
CA ALA A 368 17.98 -12.78 -7.89
C ALA A 368 17.25 -14.12 -7.94
N GLU A 369 16.94 -14.68 -6.77
CA GLU A 369 16.12 -15.90 -6.69
C GLU A 369 14.77 -15.69 -7.42
N PRO A 370 14.30 -16.69 -8.20
CA PRO A 370 13.00 -16.61 -8.86
C PRO A 370 11.88 -16.35 -7.86
N LEU A 371 10.98 -15.44 -8.21
CA LEU A 371 9.79 -15.17 -7.40
C LEU A 371 8.77 -16.31 -7.58
N PRO A 372 8.10 -16.76 -6.50
CA PRO A 372 7.04 -17.77 -6.64
C PRO A 372 5.88 -17.24 -7.49
N ASP A 373 5.47 -18.00 -8.52
CA ASP A 373 4.35 -17.62 -9.39
C ASP A 373 3.06 -17.34 -8.62
N ALA A 374 2.80 -18.10 -7.55
CA ALA A 374 1.68 -17.87 -6.67
C ALA A 374 1.71 -16.48 -6.01
N SER A 375 2.89 -16.02 -5.57
CA SER A 375 3.03 -14.68 -4.97
C SER A 375 2.82 -13.59 -6.03
N VAL A 376 3.43 -13.76 -7.21
CA VAL A 376 3.23 -12.82 -8.33
C VAL A 376 1.75 -12.72 -8.71
N ALA A 377 1.03 -13.84 -8.80
CA ALA A 377 -0.41 -13.85 -9.10
C ALA A 377 -1.24 -13.15 -8.00
N LEU A 378 -0.99 -13.44 -6.72
CA LEU A 378 -1.70 -12.81 -5.59
C LEU A 378 -1.46 -11.30 -5.53
N HIS A 379 -0.22 -10.85 -5.74
CA HIS A 379 0.10 -9.42 -5.81
C HIS A 379 -0.45 -8.75 -7.07
N THR A 380 -0.55 -9.48 -8.18
CA THR A 380 -1.23 -8.99 -9.39
C THR A 380 -2.71 -8.76 -9.11
N ALA A 381 -3.40 -9.72 -8.48
CA ALA A 381 -4.80 -9.56 -8.05
C ALA A 381 -4.99 -8.34 -7.13
N ALA A 382 -4.12 -8.19 -6.13
CA ALA A 382 -4.12 -7.05 -5.21
C ALA A 382 -3.92 -5.71 -5.93
N ALA A 383 -2.95 -5.63 -6.85
CA ALA A 383 -2.72 -4.44 -7.64
C ALA A 383 -3.90 -4.13 -8.58
N ILE A 384 -4.50 -5.13 -9.23
CA ILE A 384 -5.69 -4.92 -10.08
C ILE A 384 -6.85 -4.35 -9.25
N LEU A 385 -7.11 -4.85 -8.04
CA LEU A 385 -8.11 -4.28 -7.14
C LEU A 385 -7.80 -2.80 -6.82
N GLN A 386 -6.54 -2.46 -6.55
CA GLN A 386 -6.12 -1.06 -6.33
C GLN A 386 -6.32 -0.16 -7.57
N LEU A 387 -6.23 -0.73 -8.77
CA LEU A 387 -6.49 -0.05 -10.04
C LEU A 387 -7.99 -0.04 -10.42
N ALA A 388 -8.84 -0.86 -9.81
CA ALA A 388 -10.27 -0.95 -10.14
C ALA A 388 -11.03 0.39 -10.07
N PRO A 389 -10.69 1.37 -9.20
CA PRO A 389 -11.29 2.70 -9.24
C PRO A 389 -10.83 3.58 -10.42
N HIS A 390 -9.81 3.17 -11.19
CA HIS A 390 -9.17 4.01 -12.21
C HIS A 390 -10.07 4.37 -13.40
N PRO A 391 -10.89 3.47 -13.97
CA PRO A 391 -11.81 3.84 -15.04
C PRO A 391 -12.67 5.06 -14.66
N PHE A 392 -13.24 5.08 -13.46
CA PHE A 392 -13.96 6.26 -12.95
C PHE A 392 -13.03 7.46 -12.75
N ARG A 393 -11.88 7.27 -12.07
CA ARG A 393 -10.93 8.35 -11.80
C ARG A 393 -10.40 9.03 -13.06
N PHE A 394 -10.32 8.34 -14.20
CA PHE A 394 -9.83 8.90 -15.45
C PHE A 394 -10.94 9.17 -16.47
N ARG A 395 -12.22 9.13 -16.05
CA ARG A 395 -13.39 9.39 -16.90
C ARG A 395 -13.38 8.55 -18.18
N GLU A 396 -13.00 7.28 -18.05
CA GLU A 396 -13.02 6.36 -19.19
C GLU A 396 -14.48 6.12 -19.63
N PRO A 397 -14.74 5.97 -20.94
CA PRO A 397 -16.05 5.55 -21.43
C PRO A 397 -16.43 4.20 -20.81
N ASP A 398 -17.70 4.04 -20.44
CA ASP A 398 -18.24 2.82 -19.82
C ASP A 398 -17.45 2.37 -18.58
N TRP A 399 -16.95 3.34 -17.80
CA TRP A 399 -16.16 3.06 -16.60
C TRP A 399 -16.79 2.03 -15.65
N PRO A 400 -18.12 1.89 -15.46
CA PRO A 400 -18.66 0.85 -14.57
C PRO A 400 -18.38 -0.55 -15.09
N ALA A 401 -18.55 -0.78 -16.40
CA ALA A 401 -18.25 -2.06 -17.03
C ALA A 401 -16.75 -2.37 -16.99
N ARG A 402 -15.89 -1.35 -17.19
CA ARG A 402 -14.43 -1.51 -17.05
C ARG A 402 -14.00 -1.82 -15.62
N THR A 403 -14.64 -1.22 -14.62
CA THR A 403 -14.42 -1.54 -13.19
C THR A 403 -14.82 -3.00 -12.91
N ALA A 404 -15.97 -3.45 -13.42
CA ALA A 404 -16.39 -4.84 -13.29
C ALA A 404 -15.39 -5.82 -13.93
N ALA A 405 -14.96 -5.55 -15.16
CA ALA A 405 -13.97 -6.37 -15.86
C ALA A 405 -12.61 -6.44 -15.12
N LEU A 406 -12.19 -5.35 -14.45
CA LEU A 406 -11.00 -5.36 -13.60
C LEU A 406 -11.21 -6.26 -12.37
N LEU A 407 -12.40 -6.24 -11.73
CA LEU A 407 -12.68 -7.17 -10.63
C LEU A 407 -12.68 -8.63 -11.10
N ASP A 408 -13.28 -8.93 -12.24
CA ASP A 408 -13.26 -10.30 -12.81
C ASP A 408 -11.81 -10.76 -13.07
N THR A 409 -10.97 -9.86 -13.58
CA THR A 409 -9.54 -10.14 -13.81
C THR A 409 -8.81 -10.36 -12.48
N ALA A 410 -9.07 -9.54 -11.46
CA ALA A 410 -8.47 -9.70 -10.14
C ALA A 410 -8.86 -11.02 -9.45
N GLU A 411 -10.14 -11.42 -9.57
CA GLU A 411 -10.64 -12.70 -9.08
C GLU A 411 -9.96 -13.88 -9.80
N ALA A 412 -9.78 -13.80 -11.12
CA ALA A 412 -9.06 -14.81 -11.89
C ALA A 412 -7.60 -14.98 -11.43
N TYR A 413 -6.88 -13.88 -11.18
CA TYR A 413 -5.52 -13.93 -10.64
C TYR A 413 -5.47 -14.43 -9.19
N LEU A 414 -6.49 -14.12 -8.37
CA LEU A 414 -6.61 -14.69 -7.04
C LEU A 414 -6.77 -16.21 -7.12
N ASP A 415 -7.64 -16.71 -7.99
CA ASP A 415 -7.87 -18.14 -8.14
C ASP A 415 -6.67 -18.86 -8.79
N GLU A 416 -5.96 -18.23 -9.73
CA GLU A 416 -4.65 -18.70 -10.22
C GLU A 416 -3.64 -18.76 -9.07
N GLY A 417 -3.51 -17.67 -8.30
CA GLY A 417 -2.63 -17.59 -7.15
C GLY A 417 -2.92 -18.69 -6.14
N LEU A 418 -4.19 -18.95 -5.82
CA LEU A 418 -4.60 -20.02 -4.89
C LEU A 418 -4.38 -21.43 -5.44
N ARG A 419 -4.49 -21.62 -6.76
CA ARG A 419 -4.22 -22.91 -7.42
C ARG A 419 -2.72 -23.20 -7.47
N LEU A 420 -1.93 -22.19 -7.78
CA LEU A 420 -0.46 -22.23 -7.84
C LEU A 420 0.17 -22.18 -6.45
N TYR A 421 -0.58 -21.71 -5.45
CA TYR A 421 -0.20 -21.76 -4.04
C TYR A 421 -0.14 -23.23 -3.61
N GLN A 422 0.95 -23.87 -3.99
CA GLN A 422 1.50 -24.95 -3.24
C GLN A 422 1.98 -24.32 -1.93
N PRO A 423 1.51 -24.77 -0.76
CA PRO A 423 2.12 -24.35 0.50
C PRO A 423 3.62 -24.51 0.30
N ARG A 424 4.39 -23.40 0.43
CA ARG A 424 5.84 -23.49 0.38
C ARG A 424 6.22 -24.65 1.31
N ALA A 425 6.88 -25.66 0.74
CA ALA A 425 7.69 -26.58 1.51
C ALA A 425 8.87 -25.77 2.06
N SER A 426 8.59 -24.85 2.98
CA SER A 426 9.62 -24.30 3.85
C SER A 426 10.03 -25.44 4.77
N VAL A 427 11.31 -25.80 4.65
CA VAL A 427 12.18 -26.29 5.73
C VAL A 427 11.43 -26.95 6.90
N SER A 428 11.37 -28.28 6.86
CA SER A 428 10.63 -29.15 7.79
C SER A 428 9.11 -28.99 7.68
N ALA A 429 8.45 -30.00 7.10
CA ALA A 429 7.06 -30.29 7.38
C ALA A 429 6.87 -30.42 8.91
N GLN A 430 6.57 -29.29 9.55
CA GLN A 430 6.01 -29.28 10.87
C GLN A 430 4.57 -29.70 10.69
N ARG A 431 4.29 -31.00 10.90
CA ARG A 431 2.93 -31.47 11.19
C ARG A 431 2.27 -30.41 12.10
N PRO A 432 1.04 -29.94 11.78
CA PRO A 432 0.33 -29.04 12.67
C PRO A 432 0.32 -29.67 14.06
N ALA A 433 0.61 -28.86 15.08
CA ALA A 433 0.67 -29.35 16.45
C ALA A 433 -0.63 -30.09 16.78
N THR A 434 -0.53 -31.31 17.27
CA THR A 434 -1.72 -32.10 17.56
C THR A 434 -2.46 -31.47 18.73
N VAL A 435 -3.73 -31.11 18.52
CA VAL A 435 -4.62 -30.62 19.57
C VAL A 435 -5.36 -31.81 20.19
N PHE A 436 -5.25 -31.97 21.50
CA PHE A 436 -5.94 -32.98 22.27
C PHE A 436 -6.89 -32.31 23.25
N ASP A 437 -8.16 -32.22 22.87
CA ASP A 437 -9.25 -31.71 23.71
C ASP A 437 -10.38 -32.75 23.83
N PRO A 438 -10.17 -33.82 24.62
CA PRO A 438 -11.13 -34.93 24.69
C PRO A 438 -12.43 -34.57 25.41
N GLU A 439 -12.46 -33.47 26.17
CA GLU A 439 -13.63 -33.02 26.95
C GLU A 439 -14.35 -31.83 26.28
N ASP A 440 -13.96 -31.46 25.04
CA ASP A 440 -14.47 -30.29 24.30
C ASP A 440 -14.45 -29.01 25.15
N ALA A 441 -13.35 -28.79 25.87
CA ALA A 441 -13.17 -27.64 26.74
C ALA A 441 -13.23 -26.31 25.96
N ALA A 442 -12.86 -26.33 24.67
CA ALA A 442 -12.97 -25.19 23.75
C ALA A 442 -14.39 -24.59 23.70
N SER A 443 -15.42 -25.41 23.89
CA SER A 443 -16.83 -25.02 23.84
C SER A 443 -17.38 -24.52 25.19
N ASP A 444 -16.56 -24.44 26.26
CA ASP A 444 -17.02 -23.98 27.57
C ASP A 444 -17.37 -22.47 27.55
N PRO A 445 -18.66 -22.09 27.68
CA PRO A 445 -19.10 -20.70 27.55
C PRO A 445 -18.60 -19.79 28.68
N LYS A 446 -18.14 -20.35 29.80
CA LYS A 446 -17.55 -19.60 30.92
C LYS A 446 -16.03 -19.48 30.81
N LEU A 447 -15.42 -20.14 29.83
CA LEU A 447 -13.99 -20.07 29.50
C LEU A 447 -13.81 -19.72 28.00
N PRO A 448 -14.34 -18.57 27.52
CA PRO A 448 -14.42 -18.25 26.09
C PRO A 448 -13.05 -18.09 25.40
N THR A 449 -11.96 -18.02 26.17
CA THR A 449 -10.60 -17.91 25.64
C THR A 449 -9.96 -19.27 25.32
N LEU A 450 -10.62 -20.39 25.63
CA LEU A 450 -10.05 -21.72 25.40
C LEU A 450 -9.91 -22.06 23.92
N GLY A 451 -10.88 -21.69 23.07
CA GLY A 451 -10.72 -21.87 21.61
C GLY A 451 -9.48 -21.15 21.06
N HIS A 452 -9.22 -19.93 21.55
CA HIS A 452 -8.02 -19.17 21.19
C HIS A 452 -6.74 -19.76 21.78
N ALA A 453 -6.78 -20.30 23.00
CA ALA A 453 -5.62 -20.92 23.65
C ALA A 453 -5.27 -22.29 23.06
N LEU A 454 -6.25 -23.02 22.51
CA LEU A 454 -6.08 -24.33 21.87
C LEU A 454 -5.68 -24.23 20.39
N ASP A 455 -5.85 -23.07 19.76
CA ASP A 455 -5.40 -22.81 18.39
C ASP A 455 -3.85 -22.86 18.31
N PRO A 456 -3.27 -23.83 17.58
CA PRO A 456 -1.82 -23.98 17.48
C PRO A 456 -1.09 -22.76 16.93
N VAL A 457 -1.71 -22.00 16.02
CA VAL A 457 -1.10 -20.83 15.39
C VAL A 457 -1.02 -19.70 16.41
N GLN A 458 -2.11 -19.44 17.10
CA GLN A 458 -2.19 -18.42 18.15
C GLN A 458 -1.25 -18.75 19.31
N ALA A 459 -1.27 -20.00 19.78
CA ALA A 459 -0.40 -20.48 20.84
C ALA A 459 1.08 -20.41 20.45
N THR A 460 1.44 -20.79 19.22
CA THR A 460 2.83 -20.69 18.75
C THR A 460 3.31 -19.24 18.76
N SER A 461 2.50 -18.32 18.22
CA SER A 461 2.85 -16.90 18.16
C SER A 461 3.01 -16.28 19.55
N ALA A 462 2.07 -16.55 20.46
CA ALA A 462 2.06 -15.95 21.79
C ALA A 462 3.16 -16.52 22.70
N LEU A 463 3.36 -17.84 22.69
CA LEU A 463 4.25 -18.50 23.65
C LEU A 463 5.72 -18.44 23.25
N ARG A 464 6.05 -18.38 21.95
CA ARG A 464 7.45 -18.17 21.49
C ARG A 464 8.05 -16.87 22.03
N ALA A 465 7.23 -15.84 22.21
CA ALA A 465 7.66 -14.57 22.77
C ALA A 465 7.99 -14.64 24.28
N LEU A 466 7.43 -15.62 24.99
CA LEU A 466 7.55 -15.78 26.45
C LEU A 466 8.67 -16.75 26.86
N ILE A 467 9.11 -17.64 25.98
CA ILE A 467 10.21 -18.56 26.26
C ILE A 467 11.53 -17.77 26.16
N HIS A 468 12.25 -17.63 27.27
CA HIS A 468 13.57 -17.01 27.32
C HIS A 468 14.57 -17.82 26.46
N PRO A 469 15.21 -17.23 25.44
CA PRO A 469 16.27 -17.92 24.70
C PRO A 469 17.55 -17.90 25.52
N SER A 470 18.09 -19.07 25.87
CA SER A 470 19.54 -19.23 25.80
C SER A 470 19.91 -19.11 24.32
N GLU A 471 20.66 -18.06 23.98
CA GLU A 471 21.34 -17.87 22.68
C GLU A 471 20.51 -18.12 21.39
N GLY A 472 19.86 -17.07 20.89
CA GLY A 472 19.88 -16.77 19.45
C GLY A 472 18.95 -17.51 18.48
N LYS A 473 18.04 -18.41 18.88
CA LYS A 473 17.10 -19.03 17.91
C LYS A 473 15.66 -19.15 18.43
N ARG A 474 14.93 -18.02 18.48
CA ARG A 474 13.47 -18.01 18.71
C ARG A 474 12.68 -18.74 17.60
N GLU A 475 13.24 -18.76 16.38
CA GLU A 475 12.61 -19.36 15.19
C GLU A 475 12.67 -20.90 15.17
N SER A 476 13.53 -21.53 15.98
CA SER A 476 13.68 -23.01 16.01
C SER A 476 12.72 -23.73 16.96
N LEU A 477 11.93 -23.03 17.78
CA LEU A 477 10.98 -23.66 18.69
C LEU A 477 9.70 -24.09 17.96
N LYS A 478 9.50 -25.39 17.82
CA LYS A 478 8.35 -26.00 17.12
C LYS A 478 7.30 -26.45 18.12
N LEU A 479 6.06 -25.97 18.02
CA LEU A 479 4.96 -26.52 18.81
C LEU A 479 4.56 -27.89 18.27
N MET A 480 4.62 -28.92 19.10
CA MET A 480 4.33 -30.31 18.74
C MET A 480 2.91 -30.72 19.11
N SER A 481 2.42 -30.24 20.26
CA SER A 481 1.05 -30.53 20.71
C SER A 481 0.52 -29.49 21.69
N VAL A 482 -0.79 -29.31 21.68
CA VAL A 482 -1.56 -28.63 22.70
C VAL A 482 -2.54 -29.63 23.32
N ARG A 483 -2.54 -29.78 24.64
CA ARG A 483 -3.38 -30.77 25.32
C ARG A 483 -4.15 -30.15 26.47
N VAL A 484 -5.44 -30.40 26.55
CA VAL A 484 -6.21 -30.19 27.77
C VAL A 484 -5.83 -31.28 28.76
N VAL A 485 -5.03 -30.92 29.77
CA VAL A 485 -4.61 -31.86 30.83
C VAL A 485 -5.73 -32.07 31.85
N ARG A 486 -6.47 -31.00 32.13
CA ARG A 486 -7.58 -31.03 33.07
C ARG A 486 -8.55 -29.91 32.77
N HIS A 487 -9.82 -30.24 32.56
CA HIS A 487 -10.89 -29.27 32.52
C HIS A 487 -11.78 -29.40 33.78
N ARG A 488 -12.20 -28.25 34.32
CA ARG A 488 -13.25 -28.14 35.33
C ARG A 488 -14.27 -27.16 34.76
N PRO A 489 -15.37 -27.67 34.15
CA PRO A 489 -16.37 -26.85 33.48
C PRO A 489 -16.79 -25.65 34.31
N GLY A 490 -16.87 -24.48 33.68
CA GLY A 490 -17.29 -23.25 34.35
C GLY A 490 -16.24 -22.59 35.25
N ARG A 491 -15.09 -23.22 35.48
CA ARG A 491 -14.16 -22.82 36.55
C ARG A 491 -12.73 -22.59 36.07
N ARG A 492 -12.07 -23.62 35.55
CA ARG A 492 -10.64 -23.57 35.17
C ARG A 492 -10.26 -24.67 34.20
N ALA A 493 -9.21 -24.42 33.42
CA ALA A 493 -8.55 -25.44 32.62
C ALA A 493 -7.03 -25.38 32.81
N LEU A 494 -6.39 -26.54 32.69
CA LEU A 494 -4.95 -26.71 32.63
C LEU A 494 -4.58 -27.22 31.24
N LEU A 495 -3.80 -26.44 30.51
CA LEU A 495 -3.34 -26.75 29.17
C LEU A 495 -1.85 -27.09 29.20
N GLU A 496 -1.42 -28.08 28.43
CA GLU A 496 -0.02 -28.43 28.22
C GLU A 496 0.39 -28.12 26.79
N TYR A 497 1.50 -27.40 26.63
CA TYR A 497 2.10 -27.05 25.35
C TYR A 497 3.47 -27.70 25.28
N ARG A 498 3.70 -28.57 24.30
CA ARG A 498 4.98 -29.23 24.10
C ARG A 498 5.69 -28.64 22.91
N PHE A 499 6.82 -28.00 23.14
CA PHE A 499 7.70 -27.48 22.11
C PHE A 499 8.91 -28.42 21.92
N GLU A 500 9.32 -28.60 20.68
CA GLU A 500 10.62 -29.15 20.30
C GLU A 500 11.56 -27.97 20.09
N GLY A 501 12.64 -27.92 20.86
CA GLY A 501 13.67 -26.88 20.80
C GLY A 501 15.01 -27.45 20.30
N PRO A 502 15.98 -26.57 19.97
CA PRO A 502 17.26 -26.97 19.37
C PRO A 502 18.16 -27.78 20.32
N GLU A 503 18.04 -27.58 21.63
CA GLU A 503 18.84 -28.29 22.64
C GLU A 503 18.00 -29.32 23.40
N GLU A 504 16.82 -28.92 23.87
CA GLU A 504 15.91 -29.78 24.63
C GLU A 504 14.43 -29.48 24.35
N PRO A 505 13.53 -30.47 24.49
CA PRO A 505 12.09 -30.24 24.45
C PRO A 505 11.63 -29.37 25.63
N VAL A 506 10.85 -28.33 25.35
CA VAL A 506 10.29 -27.44 26.37
C VAL A 506 8.81 -27.79 26.54
N THR A 507 8.37 -28.09 27.76
CA THR A 507 6.94 -28.29 28.04
C THR A 507 6.44 -27.22 29.01
N LEU A 508 5.38 -26.51 28.61
CA LEU A 508 4.74 -25.45 29.39
C LEU A 508 3.35 -25.89 29.85
N LEU A 509 2.98 -25.47 31.06
CA LEU A 509 1.63 -25.61 31.60
C LEU A 509 0.97 -24.25 31.72
N GLY A 510 -0.14 -24.07 31.00
CA GLY A 510 -0.97 -22.88 30.99
C GLY A 510 -2.20 -23.03 31.86
N LYS A 511 -2.42 -22.09 32.79
CA LYS A 511 -3.56 -22.12 33.72
C LYS A 511 -4.57 -21.03 33.37
N VAL A 512 -5.77 -21.45 32.94
CA VAL A 512 -6.89 -20.57 32.57
C VAL A 512 -7.97 -20.62 33.66
N ARG A 513 -8.55 -19.48 34.02
CA ARG A 513 -9.64 -19.38 35.01
C ARG A 513 -10.80 -18.52 34.52
N ALA A 514 -12.03 -18.90 34.88
CA ALA A 514 -13.24 -18.14 34.54
C ALA A 514 -13.24 -16.73 35.15
N LYS A 515 -12.60 -16.56 36.31
CA LYS A 515 -12.43 -15.26 36.99
C LYS A 515 -11.41 -14.33 36.32
N GLY A 516 -10.77 -14.74 35.22
CA GLY A 516 -9.76 -13.95 34.52
C GLY A 516 -8.32 -14.35 34.85
N LEU A 517 -7.37 -13.57 34.32
CA LEU A 517 -5.93 -13.82 34.47
C LEU A 517 -5.49 -13.70 35.94
N ASP A 518 -4.93 -14.78 36.48
CA ASP A 518 -4.46 -14.90 37.85
C ASP A 518 -3.06 -14.32 38.06
N ARG A 519 -2.96 -12.98 38.06
CA ARG A 519 -1.69 -12.25 38.21
C ARG A 519 -1.05 -12.42 39.58
N SER A 520 -1.86 -12.55 40.64
CA SER A 520 -1.35 -12.69 42.01
C SER A 520 -0.59 -14.00 42.21
N THR A 521 -1.13 -15.12 41.70
CA THR A 521 -0.43 -16.41 41.79
C THR A 521 0.82 -16.42 40.91
N PHE A 522 0.78 -15.84 39.71
CA PHE A 522 1.98 -15.70 38.89
C PHE A 522 3.08 -14.91 39.61
N ALA A 523 2.73 -13.77 40.24
CA ALA A 523 3.67 -12.95 41.00
C ALA A 523 4.24 -13.69 42.22
N LEU A 524 3.39 -14.40 42.98
CA LEU A 524 3.82 -15.22 44.12
C LEU A 524 4.81 -16.31 43.68
N MET A 525 4.49 -17.05 42.61
CA MET A 525 5.34 -18.11 42.08
C MET A 525 6.67 -17.54 41.59
N THR A 526 6.65 -16.37 40.95
CA THR A 526 7.87 -15.67 40.49
C THR A 526 8.74 -15.27 41.66
N SER A 527 8.14 -14.73 42.73
CA SER A 527 8.86 -14.38 43.95
C SER A 527 9.46 -15.61 44.64
N LEU A 528 8.73 -16.73 44.75
CA LEU A 528 9.24 -17.96 45.34
C LEU A 528 10.42 -18.52 44.54
N TRP A 529 10.28 -18.62 43.21
CA TRP A 529 11.33 -19.14 42.33
C TRP A 529 12.61 -18.28 42.39
N GLN A 530 12.47 -16.96 42.47
CA GLN A 530 13.60 -16.02 42.61
C GLN A 530 14.21 -16.01 44.02
N SER A 531 13.47 -16.44 45.04
CA SER A 531 13.90 -16.43 46.45
C SER A 531 14.49 -17.77 46.92
N GLY A 532 15.09 -18.54 46.01
CA GLY A 532 15.80 -19.78 46.36
C GLY A 532 15.01 -21.08 46.19
N PHE A 533 13.72 -21.03 45.82
CA PHE A 533 12.92 -22.22 45.48
C PHE A 533 13.00 -22.59 43.99
N GLY A 534 14.08 -22.17 43.32
CA GLY A 534 14.37 -22.43 41.92
C GLY A 534 14.88 -23.84 41.66
N SER A 535 15.27 -24.13 40.41
CA SER A 535 15.89 -25.42 40.02
C SER A 535 17.21 -25.72 40.74
N SER A 536 17.86 -24.72 41.30
CA SER A 536 19.10 -24.82 42.08
C SER A 536 18.88 -24.93 43.60
N ALA A 537 17.64 -25.15 44.07
CA ALA A 537 17.33 -25.28 45.49
C ALA A 537 18.06 -26.48 46.12
N THR A 538 18.92 -26.23 47.11
CA THR A 538 19.78 -27.25 47.74
C THR A 538 19.03 -28.18 48.71
N ASP A 539 17.89 -27.74 49.23
CA ASP A 539 17.03 -28.49 50.15
C ASP A 539 16.03 -29.42 49.44
N ARG A 540 16.09 -29.47 48.09
CA ARG A 540 15.20 -30.26 47.21
C ARG A 540 13.73 -29.81 47.24
N VAL A 541 13.42 -28.65 47.81
CA VAL A 541 12.08 -28.04 47.75
C VAL A 541 12.09 -26.96 46.68
N SER A 542 11.41 -27.21 45.56
CA SER A 542 11.31 -26.25 44.46
C SER A 542 9.87 -26.05 44.01
N VAL A 543 9.59 -24.87 43.48
CA VAL A 543 8.35 -24.57 42.76
C VAL A 543 8.60 -24.67 41.25
N PRO A 544 7.63 -24.78 40.35
CA PRO A 544 7.91 -24.72 38.91
C PRO A 544 8.31 -23.31 38.42
N GLU A 545 9.22 -23.22 37.44
CA GLU A 545 9.63 -21.94 36.82
C GLU A 545 8.43 -21.22 36.20
N PRO A 546 8.08 -19.99 36.64
CA PRO A 546 7.09 -19.16 35.97
C PRO A 546 7.67 -18.59 34.68
N VAL A 547 6.98 -18.79 33.55
CA VAL A 547 7.48 -18.37 32.22
C VAL A 547 6.90 -17.02 31.81
N GLY A 548 5.61 -16.79 32.07
CA GLY A 548 4.97 -15.53 31.69
C GLY A 548 3.46 -15.56 31.76
N VAL A 549 2.85 -14.49 31.25
CA VAL A 549 1.40 -14.35 31.15
C VAL A 549 1.00 -14.13 29.68
N TRP A 550 -0.12 -14.71 29.29
CA TRP A 550 -0.78 -14.50 28.00
C TRP A 550 -2.18 -13.89 28.28
N PRO A 551 -2.28 -12.54 28.25
CA PRO A 551 -3.49 -11.83 28.65
C PRO A 551 -4.74 -12.15 27.83
N GLU A 552 -4.58 -12.30 26.51
CA GLU A 552 -5.66 -12.59 25.54
C GLU A 552 -6.28 -13.95 25.82
N ALA A 553 -5.46 -14.94 26.23
CA ALA A 553 -5.92 -16.25 26.67
C ALA A 553 -6.41 -16.29 28.14
N ARG A 554 -6.29 -15.18 28.89
CA ARG A 554 -6.50 -15.09 30.36
C ARG A 554 -5.69 -16.15 31.11
N MET A 555 -4.47 -16.38 30.68
CA MET A 555 -3.64 -17.51 31.08
C MET A 555 -2.29 -17.06 31.64
N TRP A 556 -1.77 -17.78 32.64
CA TRP A 556 -0.36 -17.69 33.00
C TRP A 556 0.31 -19.04 32.82
N LEU A 557 1.62 -19.03 32.57
CA LEU A 557 2.41 -20.18 32.15
C LEU A 557 3.56 -20.46 33.11
N GLN A 558 3.86 -21.74 33.27
CA GLN A 558 5.04 -22.25 34.00
C GLN A 558 5.67 -23.42 33.24
N ARG A 559 6.95 -23.71 33.47
CA ARG A 559 7.56 -24.96 32.98
C ARG A 559 6.93 -26.16 33.66
N ARG A 560 6.81 -27.26 32.92
CA ARG A 560 6.43 -28.56 33.48
C ARG A 560 7.61 -29.14 34.24
N VAL A 561 7.38 -29.56 35.49
CA VAL A 561 8.38 -30.28 36.27
C VAL A 561 8.22 -31.78 36.01
N PRO A 562 9.30 -32.51 35.68
CA PRO A 562 9.27 -33.96 35.54
C PRO A 562 8.86 -34.65 36.85
N GLY A 563 8.00 -35.67 36.77
CA GLY A 563 7.58 -36.45 37.92
C GLY A 563 6.10 -36.83 37.88
N ILE A 564 5.70 -37.70 38.81
CA ILE A 564 4.30 -38.06 39.04
C ILE A 564 3.81 -37.35 40.31
N SER A 565 2.52 -37.02 40.37
CA SER A 565 1.96 -36.45 41.59
C SER A 565 1.99 -37.49 42.71
N ALA A 566 2.17 -37.08 43.97
CA ALA A 566 2.10 -38.00 45.10
C ALA A 566 0.76 -38.78 45.12
N ALA A 567 -0.34 -38.14 44.74
CA ALA A 567 -1.64 -38.80 44.61
C ALA A 567 -1.64 -39.91 43.53
N THR A 568 -0.87 -39.75 42.46
CA THR A 568 -0.69 -40.79 41.43
C THR A 568 0.26 -41.89 41.87
N ALA A 569 1.27 -41.56 42.68
CA ALA A 569 2.20 -42.55 43.24
C ALA A 569 1.57 -43.41 44.35
N LEU A 570 0.54 -42.88 45.01
CA LEU A 570 -0.20 -43.53 46.10
C LEU A 570 -1.47 -44.27 45.64
N ALA A 571 -1.87 -44.09 44.38
CA ALA A 571 -3.01 -44.77 43.76
C ALA A 571 -2.53 -46.00 42.99
#